data_AF-A0A9X5XAC7-F1
#
_entry.id   AF-A0A9X5XAC7-F1
#
_cell.length_a   1.000
_cell.length_b   1.000
_cell.length_c   1.000
_cell.angle_alpha   90.00
_cell.angle_beta   90.00
_cell.angle_gamma   90.00
#
_symmetry.space_group_name_H-M   'P 1'
#
loop_
_entity.id
_entity.type
_entity.pdbx_description
1 polymer ?
#
loop_
_entity_poly.entity_id
_entity_poly.type
_entity_poly.pdbx_seq_one_letter_code
_entity_poly.pdbx_strand_id
1 'polypeptide(L)'
;AAPSKDTTQFKGVNWADPRDNFADDPVVLSGLSTSDGYARTYAKASRIISAFRANLGANTVRLPINPYTVNGSYWKSYRGVIDAASDKGFKVIVSYWEGTGARKDGFIDDPATFWPMWNTVVKTYKNDKQVYFEPMNEPHGYTDTEWADIAAKWLATYPSVPRDRVFVSGAGYNDHVTSVCADPRLKGTYLSLHHYGFWKDYATYDQWVSDLKERIGDCAGRTVADEFGAPMTTGLDYNKPDASNNYVNYVQAVTDTFRQLKMGSVYWPGLRTDDTYS
;
A
#
# COMPACT_ATOMS: atom_id res chain seq x y z
N ALA A 1 3.51 19.34 -7.74
CA ALA A 1 3.26 20.45 -6.78
C ALA A 1 3.54 19.90 -5.38
N ALA A 2 3.57 20.72 -4.31
CA ALA A 2 3.53 20.14 -2.97
C ALA A 2 2.14 19.49 -2.79
N PRO A 3 2.02 18.31 -2.15
CA PRO A 3 0.71 17.71 -1.89
C PRO A 3 -0.18 18.70 -1.13
N SER A 4 -1.51 18.61 -1.33
CA SER A 4 -2.48 19.29 -0.47
C SER A 4 -2.16 18.98 0.99
N LYS A 5 -2.44 19.91 1.91
CA LYS A 5 -2.17 19.73 3.36
C LYS A 5 -3.02 18.63 4.02
N ASP A 6 -3.65 17.78 3.22
CA ASP A 6 -4.32 16.57 3.62
C ASP A 6 -4.24 15.54 2.48
N THR A 7 -4.35 14.27 2.84
CA THR A 7 -4.27 13.13 1.91
C THR A 7 -5.62 12.44 1.73
N THR A 8 -6.72 13.11 2.10
CA THR A 8 -8.09 12.56 2.13
C THR A 8 -8.65 12.11 0.77
N GLN A 9 -7.97 12.47 -0.32
CA GLN A 9 -8.27 11.99 -1.66
C GLN A 9 -8.02 10.48 -1.83
N PHE A 10 -7.26 9.84 -0.94
CA PHE A 10 -7.03 8.40 -0.96
C PHE A 10 -8.01 7.69 -0.01
N LYS A 11 -8.96 6.97 -0.60
CA LYS A 11 -9.92 6.12 0.12
C LYS A 11 -9.91 4.77 -0.55
N GLY A 12 -9.12 3.84 -0.04
CA GLY A 12 -8.75 2.67 -0.81
C GLY A 12 -8.85 1.35 -0.10
N VAL A 13 -8.52 0.33 -0.87
CA VAL A 13 -8.29 -1.03 -0.41
C VAL A 13 -7.06 -1.62 -1.07
N ASN A 14 -6.40 -2.55 -0.40
CA ASN A 14 -5.41 -3.43 -1.01
C ASN A 14 -6.13 -4.58 -1.73
N TRP A 15 -5.67 -4.91 -2.94
CA TRP A 15 -6.09 -6.12 -3.64
C TRP A 15 -4.88 -7.04 -3.74
N ALA A 16 -4.93 -8.14 -2.99
CA ALA A 16 -3.76 -8.93 -2.67
C ALA A 16 -3.69 -10.26 -3.44
N ASP A 17 -2.49 -10.84 -3.47
CA ASP A 17 -2.28 -12.26 -3.73
C ASP A 17 -2.85 -13.09 -2.56
N PRO A 18 -3.49 -14.25 -2.80
CA PRO A 18 -3.91 -15.16 -1.72
C PRO A 18 -2.76 -15.59 -0.78
N ARG A 19 -1.51 -15.53 -1.23
CA ARG A 19 -0.32 -15.95 -0.48
C ARG A 19 0.27 -14.87 0.45
N ASP A 20 -0.38 -13.72 0.55
CA ASP A 20 0.10 -12.55 1.31
C ASP A 20 1.24 -11.78 0.61
N ASN A 21 1.88 -10.85 1.33
CA ASN A 21 2.91 -9.88 0.89
C ASN A 21 4.18 -10.45 0.23
N PHE A 22 4.22 -11.74 -0.12
CA PHE A 22 5.47 -12.46 -0.38
C PHE A 22 5.33 -13.49 -1.51
N ALA A 23 6.15 -13.37 -2.56
CA ALA A 23 6.14 -14.32 -3.68
C ALA A 23 7.48 -14.39 -4.43
N ASP A 24 8.05 -15.60 -4.56
CA ASP A 24 9.22 -15.90 -5.42
C ASP A 24 8.81 -16.29 -6.87
N ASP A 25 7.61 -15.87 -7.29
CA ASP A 25 7.05 -16.08 -8.62
C ASP A 25 6.08 -14.93 -8.93
N PRO A 26 5.38 -14.91 -10.10
CA PRO A 26 4.45 -13.83 -10.38
C PRO A 26 3.36 -13.70 -9.30
N VAL A 27 3.15 -12.47 -8.83
CA VAL A 27 2.00 -12.09 -8.00
C VAL A 27 0.70 -12.24 -8.79
N VAL A 28 -0.24 -13.04 -8.27
CA VAL A 28 -1.54 -13.33 -8.87
C VAL A 28 -2.64 -12.89 -7.90
N LEU A 29 -3.27 -11.75 -8.22
CA LEU A 29 -4.30 -11.19 -7.35
C LEU A 29 -5.52 -12.11 -7.27
N SER A 30 -6.17 -12.13 -6.10
CA SER A 30 -7.41 -12.88 -5.87
C SER A 30 -8.45 -12.64 -6.97
N GLY A 31 -8.95 -13.73 -7.56
CA GLY A 31 -9.90 -13.70 -8.69
C GLY A 31 -9.25 -13.69 -10.08
N LEU A 32 -7.93 -13.63 -10.19
CA LEU A 32 -7.17 -13.70 -11.45
C LEU A 32 -6.43 -15.04 -11.60
N SER A 33 -5.86 -15.28 -12.78
CA SER A 33 -5.05 -16.45 -13.09
C SER A 33 -3.93 -16.11 -14.06
N THR A 34 -2.77 -16.77 -13.93
CA THR A 34 -1.67 -16.67 -14.90
C THR A 34 -2.03 -17.17 -16.30
N SER A 35 -3.12 -17.94 -16.43
CA SER A 35 -3.68 -18.36 -17.72
C SER A 35 -4.55 -17.29 -18.39
N ASP A 36 -4.94 -16.24 -17.67
CA ASP A 36 -5.70 -15.14 -18.25
C ASP A 36 -4.80 -14.32 -19.19
N GLY A 37 -5.28 -14.03 -20.40
CA GLY A 37 -4.70 -12.99 -21.25
C GLY A 37 -5.19 -11.60 -20.85
N TYR A 38 -4.51 -10.56 -21.34
CA TYR A 38 -4.81 -9.14 -21.04
C TYR A 38 -6.31 -8.80 -21.06
N ALA A 39 -7.03 -9.15 -22.13
CA ALA A 39 -8.45 -8.81 -22.25
C ALA A 39 -9.33 -9.45 -21.17
N ARG A 40 -9.00 -10.68 -20.75
CA ARG A 40 -9.73 -11.38 -19.69
C ARG A 40 -9.39 -10.79 -18.32
N THR A 41 -8.11 -10.51 -18.08
CA THR A 41 -7.64 -9.83 -16.86
C THR A 41 -8.30 -8.46 -16.71
N TYR A 42 -8.28 -7.64 -17.75
CA TYR A 42 -8.93 -6.33 -17.78
C TYR A 42 -10.43 -6.41 -17.48
N ALA A 43 -11.14 -7.37 -18.09
CA ALA A 43 -12.57 -7.56 -17.86
C ALA A 43 -12.89 -7.99 -16.42
N LYS A 44 -12.09 -8.89 -15.84
CA LYS A 44 -12.22 -9.32 -14.43
C LYS A 44 -11.91 -8.15 -13.48
N ALA A 45 -10.78 -7.48 -13.68
CA ALA A 45 -10.35 -6.33 -12.89
C ALA A 45 -11.39 -5.19 -12.95
N SER A 46 -11.94 -4.88 -14.12
CA SER A 46 -13.00 -3.88 -14.26
C SER A 46 -14.21 -4.16 -13.36
N ARG A 47 -14.62 -5.43 -13.22
CA ARG A 47 -15.73 -5.83 -12.34
C ARG A 47 -15.35 -5.68 -10.87
N ILE A 48 -14.17 -6.15 -10.48
CA ILE A 48 -13.69 -6.10 -9.10
C ILE A 48 -13.51 -4.65 -8.64
N ILE A 49 -12.87 -3.80 -9.44
CA ILE A 49 -12.71 -2.36 -9.15
C ILE A 49 -14.06 -1.66 -9.03
N SER A 50 -15.02 -1.99 -9.91
CA SER A 50 -16.38 -1.44 -9.81
C SER A 50 -17.08 -1.88 -8.52
N ALA A 51 -16.86 -3.13 -8.07
CA ALA A 51 -17.39 -3.64 -6.82
C ALA A 51 -16.75 -2.96 -5.60
N PHE A 52 -15.44 -2.70 -5.59
CA PHE A 52 -14.81 -1.91 -4.52
C PHE A 52 -15.44 -0.53 -4.38
N ARG A 53 -15.71 0.16 -5.50
CA ARG A 53 -16.41 1.44 -5.45
C ARG A 53 -17.83 1.29 -4.92
N ALA A 54 -18.59 0.33 -5.43
CA ALA A 54 -20.00 0.17 -5.10
C ALA A 54 -20.23 -0.26 -3.64
N ASN A 55 -19.41 -1.18 -3.14
CA ASN A 55 -19.60 -1.80 -1.83
C ASN A 55 -18.86 -1.07 -0.70
N LEU A 56 -17.69 -0.48 -1.00
CA LEU A 56 -16.80 0.10 0.00
C LEU A 56 -16.62 1.62 -0.17
N GLY A 57 -17.16 2.21 -1.24
CA GLY A 57 -16.96 3.63 -1.55
C GLY A 57 -15.51 3.95 -1.98
N ALA A 58 -14.72 2.94 -2.33
CA ALA A 58 -13.31 3.11 -2.65
C ALA A 58 -13.08 3.89 -3.96
N ASN A 59 -12.00 4.67 -3.97
CA ASN A 59 -11.48 5.39 -5.14
C ASN A 59 -9.98 5.18 -5.38
N THR A 60 -9.34 4.35 -4.54
CA THR A 60 -7.93 3.99 -4.61
C THR A 60 -7.80 2.48 -4.49
N VAL A 61 -6.86 1.88 -5.22
CA VAL A 61 -6.45 0.49 -5.04
C VAL A 61 -4.94 0.43 -4.93
N ARG A 62 -4.43 -0.33 -3.96
CA ARG A 62 -3.01 -0.64 -3.85
C ARG A 62 -2.77 -2.06 -4.34
N LEU A 63 -1.81 -2.20 -5.25
CA LEU A 63 -1.54 -3.38 -6.03
C LEU A 63 -0.08 -3.82 -5.88
N PRO A 64 0.16 -5.08 -5.52
CA PRO A 64 1.51 -5.61 -5.42
C PRO A 64 2.14 -5.91 -6.78
N ILE A 65 3.43 -5.62 -6.91
CA ILE A 65 4.27 -6.02 -8.03
C ILE A 65 5.56 -6.63 -7.49
N ASN A 66 6.20 -7.47 -8.30
CA ASN A 66 7.54 -7.97 -8.03
C ASN A 66 8.30 -8.19 -9.35
N PRO A 67 9.61 -8.47 -9.31
CA PRO A 67 10.39 -8.69 -10.52
C PRO A 67 9.89 -9.85 -11.37
N TYR A 68 9.38 -10.93 -10.76
CA TYR A 68 8.83 -12.08 -11.46
C TYR A 68 7.60 -11.74 -12.30
N THR A 69 6.71 -10.90 -11.77
CA THR A 69 5.53 -10.41 -12.50
C THR A 69 5.93 -9.50 -13.65
N VAL A 70 6.74 -8.48 -13.37
CA VAL A 70 6.96 -7.36 -14.31
C VAL A 70 8.01 -7.69 -15.37
N ASN A 71 9.11 -8.36 -14.98
CA ASN A 71 10.14 -8.76 -15.93
C ASN A 71 9.77 -10.07 -16.66
N GLY A 72 8.80 -10.81 -16.13
CA GLY A 72 8.31 -12.06 -16.68
C GLY A 72 7.26 -11.91 -17.78
N SER A 73 6.83 -13.06 -18.33
CA SER A 73 5.83 -13.14 -19.40
C SER A 73 4.43 -12.70 -18.94
N TYR A 74 4.12 -12.83 -17.65
CA TYR A 74 2.81 -12.50 -17.08
C TYR A 74 2.51 -10.99 -17.10
N TRP A 75 3.54 -10.12 -17.14
CA TRP A 75 3.38 -8.67 -17.16
C TRP A 75 2.36 -8.19 -18.19
N LYS A 76 2.40 -8.76 -19.41
CA LYS A 76 1.47 -8.40 -20.49
C LYS A 76 0.00 -8.57 -20.09
N SER A 77 -0.31 -9.55 -19.25
CA SER A 77 -1.64 -9.78 -18.70
C SER A 77 -1.91 -8.91 -17.49
N TYR A 78 -0.97 -8.87 -16.54
CA TYR A 78 -1.09 -8.13 -15.28
C TYR A 78 -1.37 -6.63 -15.50
N ARG A 79 -0.82 -6.01 -16.55
CA ARG A 79 -1.13 -4.61 -16.90
C ARG A 79 -2.64 -4.35 -17.04
N GLY A 80 -3.42 -5.33 -17.47
CA GLY A 80 -4.88 -5.20 -17.56
C GLY A 80 -5.55 -4.89 -16.21
N VAL A 81 -4.91 -5.21 -15.08
CA VAL A 81 -5.37 -4.81 -13.74
C VAL A 81 -5.20 -3.31 -13.52
N ILE A 82 -3.98 -2.81 -13.76
CA ILE A 82 -3.61 -1.40 -13.56
C ILE A 82 -4.43 -0.52 -14.52
N ASP A 83 -4.48 -0.92 -15.79
CA ASP A 83 -5.22 -0.21 -16.85
C ASP A 83 -6.72 -0.15 -16.50
N ALA A 84 -7.34 -1.28 -16.12
CA ALA A 84 -8.75 -1.29 -15.74
C ALA A 84 -9.05 -0.41 -14.52
N ALA A 85 -8.16 -0.39 -13.52
CA ALA A 85 -8.35 0.46 -12.35
C ALA A 85 -8.24 1.95 -12.73
N SER A 86 -7.20 2.32 -13.47
CA SER A 86 -6.97 3.69 -13.95
C SER A 86 -8.11 4.19 -14.84
N ASP A 87 -8.55 3.39 -15.83
CA ASP A 87 -9.65 3.71 -16.74
C ASP A 87 -10.99 3.87 -16.02
N LYS A 88 -11.18 3.20 -14.87
CA LYS A 88 -12.34 3.39 -13.99
C LYS A 88 -12.19 4.61 -13.07
N GLY A 89 -11.10 5.34 -13.15
CA GLY A 89 -10.82 6.54 -12.39
C GLY A 89 -10.31 6.27 -10.96
N PHE A 90 -9.84 5.05 -10.67
CA PHE A 90 -9.16 4.78 -9.41
C PHE A 90 -7.74 5.36 -9.42
N LYS A 91 -7.27 5.81 -8.26
CA LYS A 91 -5.83 5.97 -8.01
C LYS A 91 -5.24 4.58 -7.79
N VAL A 92 -4.14 4.26 -8.45
CA VAL A 92 -3.50 2.95 -8.42
C VAL A 92 -2.13 3.07 -7.81
N ILE A 93 -1.93 2.58 -6.59
CA ILE A 93 -0.61 2.54 -5.95
C ILE A 93 0.02 1.20 -6.31
N VAL A 94 1.15 1.19 -7.02
CA VAL A 94 1.91 -0.04 -7.26
C VAL A 94 3.09 -0.13 -6.30
N SER A 95 3.22 -1.27 -5.62
CA SER A 95 4.19 -1.46 -4.54
C SER A 95 5.03 -2.72 -4.75
N TYR A 96 6.34 -2.63 -4.58
CA TYR A 96 7.23 -3.80 -4.65
C TYR A 96 7.06 -4.68 -3.42
N TRP A 97 6.85 -5.97 -3.65
CA TRP A 97 6.84 -7.02 -2.64
C TRP A 97 8.06 -7.93 -2.76
N GLU A 98 8.58 -8.34 -1.61
CA GLU A 98 9.76 -9.21 -1.50
C GLU A 98 9.42 -10.70 -1.68
N GLY A 99 10.46 -11.52 -1.67
CA GLY A 99 10.37 -12.97 -1.83
C GLY A 99 9.81 -13.69 -0.59
N THR A 100 9.89 -15.02 -0.60
CA THR A 100 9.41 -15.87 0.50
C THR A 100 10.58 -16.47 1.31
N GLY A 101 10.26 -17.18 2.40
CA GLY A 101 11.25 -17.91 3.18
C GLY A 101 12.33 -17.00 3.76
N ALA A 102 13.60 -17.26 3.41
CA ALA A 102 14.75 -16.49 3.88
C ALA A 102 14.77 -15.04 3.36
N ARG A 103 13.94 -14.72 2.36
CA ARG A 103 13.81 -13.37 1.77
C ARG A 103 12.64 -12.57 2.33
N LYS A 104 11.93 -13.10 3.34
CA LYS A 104 11.03 -12.27 4.15
C LYS A 104 11.83 -11.50 5.20
N ASP A 105 12.78 -10.69 4.76
CA ASP A 105 13.79 -10.05 5.60
C ASP A 105 13.75 -8.52 5.53
N GLY A 106 12.81 -7.95 4.75
CA GLY A 106 12.62 -6.52 4.61
C GLY A 106 13.69 -5.88 3.76
N PHE A 107 14.34 -6.64 2.89
CA PHE A 107 15.34 -6.18 1.93
C PHE A 107 14.87 -6.31 0.47
N ILE A 108 15.46 -5.50 -0.41
CA ILE A 108 15.33 -5.75 -1.85
C ILE A 108 16.08 -7.04 -2.17
N ASP A 109 15.34 -8.12 -2.49
CA ASP A 109 15.83 -9.45 -2.87
C ASP A 109 17.07 -9.43 -3.78
N ASP A 110 16.97 -8.68 -4.88
CA ASP A 110 18.01 -8.57 -5.89
C ASP A 110 17.93 -7.22 -6.61
N PRO A 111 18.87 -6.30 -6.34
CA PRO A 111 18.97 -5.04 -7.04
C PRO A 111 19.06 -5.18 -8.57
N ALA A 112 19.65 -6.26 -9.09
CA ALA A 112 19.81 -6.48 -10.53
C ALA A 112 18.48 -6.73 -11.24
N THR A 113 17.43 -7.18 -10.54
CA THR A 113 16.08 -7.39 -11.11
C THR A 113 15.09 -6.32 -10.65
N PHE A 114 15.29 -5.73 -9.47
CA PHE A 114 14.52 -4.60 -8.93
C PHE A 114 14.55 -3.36 -9.83
N TRP A 115 15.74 -2.91 -10.26
CA TRP A 115 15.84 -1.71 -11.11
C TRP A 115 15.23 -1.93 -12.50
N PRO A 116 15.45 -3.06 -13.20
CA PRO A 116 14.74 -3.37 -14.45
C PRO A 116 13.22 -3.43 -14.33
N MET A 117 12.69 -3.95 -13.21
CA MET A 117 11.25 -3.93 -12.93
C MET A 117 10.76 -2.48 -12.90
N TRP A 118 11.36 -1.61 -12.09
CA TRP A 118 10.96 -0.21 -11.99
C TRP A 118 11.14 0.55 -13.31
N ASN A 119 12.20 0.28 -14.08
CA ASN A 119 12.37 0.82 -15.43
C ASN A 119 11.15 0.50 -16.31
N THR A 120 10.67 -0.74 -16.25
CA THR A 120 9.51 -1.21 -17.02
C THR A 120 8.22 -0.51 -16.54
N VAL A 121 7.98 -0.46 -15.23
CA VAL A 121 6.77 0.15 -14.65
C VAL A 121 6.73 1.65 -14.92
N VAL A 122 7.82 2.37 -14.64
CA VAL A 122 7.92 3.82 -14.85
C VAL A 122 7.79 4.17 -16.34
N LYS A 123 8.47 3.43 -17.22
CA LYS A 123 8.31 3.64 -18.68
C LYS A 123 6.86 3.50 -19.13
N THR A 124 6.14 2.54 -18.55
CA THR A 124 4.75 2.25 -18.92
C THR A 124 3.79 3.32 -18.38
N TYR A 125 3.92 3.72 -17.11
CA TYR A 125 2.87 4.48 -16.41
C TYR A 125 3.22 5.91 -15.99
N LYS A 126 4.44 6.41 -16.27
CA LYS A 126 4.82 7.78 -15.88
C LYS A 126 3.86 8.87 -16.41
N ASN A 127 3.18 8.63 -17.52
CA ASN A 127 2.23 9.59 -18.10
C ASN A 127 0.78 9.41 -17.61
N ASP A 128 0.46 8.29 -16.99
CA ASP A 128 -0.86 8.03 -16.42
C ASP A 128 -0.95 8.66 -15.03
N LYS A 129 -1.68 9.77 -14.90
CA LYS A 129 -1.79 10.54 -13.66
C LYS A 129 -2.45 9.79 -12.51
N GLN A 130 -3.11 8.67 -12.78
CA GLN A 130 -3.75 7.85 -11.74
C GLN A 130 -2.81 6.86 -11.09
N VAL A 131 -1.63 6.59 -11.67
CA VAL A 131 -0.69 5.60 -11.14
C VAL A 131 0.32 6.26 -10.19
N TYR A 132 0.46 5.70 -8.99
CA TYR A 132 1.39 6.11 -7.95
C TYR A 132 2.40 4.99 -7.71
N PHE A 133 3.62 5.35 -7.33
CA PHE A 133 4.75 4.42 -7.21
C PHE A 133 5.21 4.35 -5.76
N GLU A 134 5.22 3.17 -5.17
CA GLU A 134 5.80 2.89 -3.87
C GLU A 134 7.03 1.98 -4.06
N PRO A 135 8.26 2.48 -3.86
CA PRO A 135 9.47 1.74 -4.20
C PRO A 135 9.61 0.36 -3.55
N MET A 136 9.09 0.16 -2.33
CA MET A 136 9.16 -1.09 -1.59
C MET A 136 8.17 -1.10 -0.42
N ASN A 137 7.46 -2.21 -0.24
CA ASN A 137 6.68 -2.51 0.96
C ASN A 137 7.59 -2.87 2.16
N GLU A 138 7.25 -2.39 3.36
CA GLU A 138 7.82 -2.82 4.65
C GLU A 138 9.35 -3.01 4.67
N PRO A 139 10.15 -1.94 4.53
CA PRO A 139 11.62 -1.98 4.44
C PRO A 139 12.32 -2.27 5.78
N HIS A 140 11.84 -3.26 6.54
CA HIS A 140 12.24 -3.52 7.93
C HIS A 140 13.64 -4.13 8.09
N GLY A 141 14.27 -4.57 7.01
CA GLY A 141 15.65 -5.04 7.02
C GLY A 141 16.63 -3.87 7.10
N TYR A 142 16.26 -2.71 6.56
CA TYR A 142 17.12 -1.53 6.52
C TYR A 142 17.01 -0.72 7.81
N THR A 143 18.11 -0.07 8.20
CA THR A 143 18.01 1.07 9.12
C THR A 143 17.24 2.22 8.45
N ASP A 144 16.66 3.11 9.25
CA ASP A 144 15.96 4.31 8.77
C ASP A 144 16.76 5.12 7.74
N THR A 145 18.07 5.25 7.97
CA THR A 145 18.95 6.02 7.08
C THR A 145 19.19 5.29 5.77
N GLU A 146 19.45 3.99 5.81
CA GLU A 146 19.62 3.18 4.60
C GLU A 146 18.35 3.15 3.75
N TRP A 147 17.19 3.04 4.39
CA TRP A 147 15.92 3.11 3.69
C TRP A 147 15.72 4.49 3.02
N ALA A 148 15.95 5.59 3.74
CA ALA A 148 15.86 6.93 3.18
C ALA A 148 16.82 7.14 2.00
N ASP A 149 18.02 6.57 2.05
CA ASP A 149 19.00 6.58 0.96
C ASP A 149 18.49 5.83 -0.29
N ILE A 150 17.85 4.68 -0.10
CA ILE A 150 17.25 3.89 -1.20
C ILE A 150 16.08 4.66 -1.83
N ALA A 151 15.18 5.21 -1.02
CA ALA A 151 14.06 6.01 -1.51
C ALA A 151 14.55 7.26 -2.28
N ALA A 152 15.57 7.95 -1.76
CA ALA A 152 16.19 9.10 -2.43
C ALA A 152 16.85 8.70 -3.76
N LYS A 153 17.52 7.54 -3.80
CA LYS A 153 18.10 6.98 -5.03
C LYS A 153 17.02 6.64 -6.06
N TRP A 154 15.88 6.11 -5.66
CA TRP A 154 14.75 5.85 -6.56
C TRP A 154 14.26 7.15 -7.21
N LEU A 155 14.06 8.20 -6.41
CA LEU A 155 13.65 9.53 -6.89
C LEU A 155 14.67 10.14 -7.87
N ALA A 156 15.96 10.00 -7.58
CA ALA A 156 17.04 10.47 -8.45
C ALA A 156 17.14 9.68 -9.76
N THR A 157 16.80 8.38 -9.73
CA THR A 157 16.80 7.49 -10.90
C THR A 157 15.63 7.79 -11.83
N TYR A 158 14.47 8.17 -11.28
CA TYR A 158 13.23 8.41 -12.03
C TYR A 158 12.71 9.85 -11.92
N PRO A 159 13.50 10.88 -12.28
CA PRO A 159 13.11 12.28 -12.11
C PRO A 159 11.92 12.70 -12.99
N SER A 160 11.56 11.89 -14.00
CA SER A 160 10.37 12.12 -14.81
C SER A 160 9.06 11.80 -14.10
N VAL A 161 9.10 11.09 -12.97
CA VAL A 161 7.92 10.83 -12.14
C VAL A 161 7.73 12.04 -11.21
N PRO A 162 6.58 12.73 -11.25
CA PRO A 162 6.29 13.79 -10.29
C PRO A 162 6.37 13.26 -8.87
N ARG A 163 7.00 14.01 -7.96
CA ARG A 163 7.21 13.58 -6.56
C ARG A 163 5.87 13.35 -5.84
N ASP A 164 4.85 14.13 -6.17
CA ASP A 164 3.45 13.96 -5.72
C ASP A 164 2.73 12.77 -6.37
N ARG A 165 3.47 11.84 -6.98
CA ARG A 165 3.03 10.51 -7.42
C ARG A 165 3.87 9.38 -6.82
N VAL A 166 4.73 9.68 -5.84
CA VAL A 166 5.56 8.68 -5.17
C VAL A 166 5.13 8.57 -3.71
N PHE A 167 4.96 7.35 -3.24
CA PHE A 167 4.77 6.99 -1.85
C PHE A 167 6.11 6.48 -1.34
N VAL A 168 6.65 7.09 -0.29
CA VAL A 168 7.82 6.56 0.42
C VAL A 168 7.32 5.92 1.69
N SER A 169 7.48 4.61 1.77
CA SER A 169 7.16 3.84 2.97
C SER A 169 7.87 4.42 4.19
N GLY A 170 7.22 4.38 5.35
CA GLY A 170 7.88 4.48 6.64
C GLY A 170 8.99 3.44 6.79
N ALA A 171 9.88 3.69 7.75
CA ALA A 171 10.90 2.74 8.13
C ALA A 171 10.30 1.59 8.95
N GLY A 172 11.12 0.58 9.26
CA GLY A 172 10.64 -0.64 9.94
C GLY A 172 9.64 -1.41 9.08
N TYR A 173 8.61 -1.97 9.71
CA TYR A 173 7.49 -2.64 9.03
C TYR A 173 6.53 -1.62 8.41
N ASN A 174 7.07 -0.59 7.76
CA ASN A 174 6.32 0.60 7.36
C ASN A 174 5.61 1.27 8.55
N ASP A 175 6.15 1.10 9.77
CA ASP A 175 5.39 1.30 11.01
C ASP A 175 5.59 2.69 11.64
N HIS A 176 6.53 3.48 11.10
CA HIS A 176 6.71 4.88 11.49
C HIS A 176 7.29 5.71 10.34
N VAL A 177 6.86 6.97 10.24
CA VAL A 177 7.19 7.84 9.09
C VAL A 177 8.07 9.04 9.46
N THR A 178 8.39 9.20 10.74
CA THR A 178 9.06 10.40 11.27
C THR A 178 10.44 10.61 10.64
N SER A 179 11.23 9.55 10.45
CA SER A 179 12.57 9.62 9.86
C SER A 179 12.54 10.00 8.38
N VAL A 180 11.78 9.28 7.55
CA VAL A 180 11.61 9.59 6.12
C VAL A 180 10.93 10.94 5.87
N CYS A 181 10.08 11.39 6.79
CA CYS A 181 9.46 12.70 6.71
C CYS A 181 10.44 13.86 6.94
N ALA A 182 11.37 13.68 7.87
CA ALA A 182 12.40 14.65 8.23
C ALA A 182 13.48 14.79 7.14
N ASP A 183 13.67 13.78 6.29
CA ASP A 183 14.66 13.83 5.22
C ASP A 183 14.26 14.86 4.12
N PRO A 184 15.04 15.93 3.93
CA PRO A 184 14.72 16.96 2.93
C PRO A 184 14.79 16.43 1.49
N ARG A 185 15.57 15.37 1.23
CA ARG A 185 15.69 14.72 -0.07
C ARG A 185 14.42 13.98 -0.48
N LEU A 186 13.49 13.76 0.45
CA LEU A 186 12.21 13.08 0.22
C LEU A 186 11.02 14.06 0.17
N LYS A 187 11.24 15.36 0.43
CA LYS A 187 10.17 16.37 0.41
C LYS A 187 9.36 16.35 -0.90
N GLY A 188 8.04 16.44 -0.78
CA GLY A 188 7.11 16.47 -1.90
C GLY A 188 6.56 15.11 -2.34
N THR A 189 6.98 14.01 -1.71
CA THR A 189 6.32 12.70 -1.82
C THR A 189 5.19 12.56 -0.81
N TYR A 190 4.33 11.56 -1.03
CA TYR A 190 3.51 11.00 0.04
C TYR A 190 4.36 10.05 0.89
N LEU A 191 3.90 9.80 2.11
CA LEU A 191 4.44 8.77 2.99
C LEU A 191 3.39 7.68 3.17
N SER A 192 3.82 6.43 3.13
CA SER A 192 2.99 5.27 3.49
C SER A 192 3.24 4.85 4.94
N LEU A 193 2.21 4.34 5.60
CA LEU A 193 2.24 3.91 6.99
C LEU A 193 1.34 2.68 7.14
N HIS A 194 1.87 1.63 7.75
CA HIS A 194 1.10 0.51 8.23
C HIS A 194 0.75 0.68 9.70
N HIS A 195 -0.42 0.17 10.08
CA HIS A 195 -0.83 0.07 11.47
C HIS A 195 -1.81 -1.08 11.59
N TYR A 196 -1.67 -1.96 12.58
CA TYR A 196 -2.53 -3.14 12.68
C TYR A 196 -2.95 -3.46 14.11
N GLY A 197 -4.20 -3.90 14.26
CA GLY A 197 -4.76 -4.26 15.57
C GLY A 197 -4.07 -5.46 16.22
N PHE A 198 -3.50 -6.37 15.42
CA PHE A 198 -2.79 -7.56 15.94
C PHE A 198 -1.43 -7.24 16.57
N TRP A 199 -0.93 -6.01 16.46
CA TRP A 199 0.36 -5.61 17.05
C TRP A 199 0.36 -5.60 18.59
N LYS A 200 -0.82 -5.63 19.20
CA LYS A 200 -0.98 -5.67 20.65
C LYS A 200 -2.05 -6.71 20.99
N ASP A 201 -1.80 -7.50 22.03
CA ASP A 201 -2.81 -8.41 22.58
C ASP A 201 -4.03 -7.62 23.08
N TYR A 202 -3.77 -6.45 23.68
CA TYR A 202 -4.77 -5.47 24.08
C TYR A 202 -4.20 -4.05 24.15
N ALA A 203 -4.99 -3.08 23.70
CA ALA A 203 -4.85 -1.68 24.04
C ALA A 203 -6.22 -0.99 24.09
N THR A 204 -6.32 0.05 24.92
CA THR A 204 -7.49 0.93 24.96
C THR A 204 -7.52 1.83 23.72
N TYR A 205 -8.67 2.45 23.46
CA TYR A 205 -8.82 3.46 22.40
C TYR A 205 -7.71 4.53 22.49
N ASP A 206 -7.51 5.14 23.66
CA ASP A 206 -6.53 6.22 23.84
C ASP A 206 -5.08 5.75 23.66
N GLN A 207 -4.78 4.51 24.03
CA GLN A 207 -3.46 3.90 23.79
C GLN A 207 -3.21 3.72 22.29
N TRP A 208 -4.20 3.27 21.52
CA TRP A 208 -4.10 3.19 20.06
C TRP A 208 -3.96 4.56 19.40
N VAL A 209 -4.73 5.57 19.86
CA VAL A 209 -4.58 6.96 19.38
C VAL A 209 -3.17 7.48 19.63
N SER A 210 -2.62 7.23 20.83
CA SER A 210 -1.30 7.71 21.22
C SER A 210 -0.19 7.04 20.41
N ASP A 211 -0.25 5.71 20.27
CA ASP A 211 0.71 4.92 19.47
C ASP A 211 0.73 5.38 18.00
N LEU A 212 -0.45 5.56 17.40
CA LEU A 212 -0.55 6.04 16.02
C LEU A 212 0.01 7.47 15.85
N LYS A 213 -0.29 8.38 16.78
CA LYS A 213 0.22 9.77 16.72
C LYS A 213 1.72 9.85 16.87
N GLU A 214 2.32 9.00 17.70
CA GLU A 214 3.78 8.92 17.86
C GLU A 214 4.46 8.50 16.55
N ARG A 215 3.93 7.46 15.90
CA ARG A 215 4.44 6.93 14.62
C ARG A 215 4.33 7.91 13.46
N ILE A 216 3.31 8.78 13.48
CA ILE A 216 3.09 9.82 12.48
C ILE A 216 3.92 11.08 12.75
N GLY A 217 4.08 11.48 14.02
CA GLY A 217 4.64 12.78 14.39
C GLY A 217 3.89 13.95 13.72
N ASP A 218 4.64 14.94 13.23
CA ASP A 218 4.07 16.12 12.55
C ASP A 218 3.80 15.91 11.05
N CYS A 219 3.81 14.65 10.58
CA CYS A 219 3.86 14.32 9.16
C CYS A 219 2.52 13.98 8.53
N ALA A 220 1.43 14.04 9.29
CA ALA A 220 0.07 13.66 8.87
C ALA A 220 -0.34 14.26 7.51
N GLY A 221 0.02 15.52 7.25
CA GLY A 221 -0.35 16.22 6.01
C GLY A 221 0.21 15.63 4.71
N ARG A 222 1.14 14.67 4.78
CA ARG A 222 1.64 13.90 3.63
C ARG A 222 1.52 12.38 3.80
N THR A 223 1.02 11.90 4.94
CA THR A 223 0.94 10.48 5.23
C THR A 223 -0.41 9.91 4.79
N VAL A 224 -0.38 8.72 4.22
CA VAL A 224 -1.54 7.87 3.98
C VAL A 224 -1.30 6.59 4.76
N ALA A 225 -2.30 6.14 5.53
CA ALA A 225 -2.25 4.80 6.11
C ALA A 225 -2.59 3.79 5.01
N ASP A 226 -1.59 3.32 4.27
CA ASP A 226 -1.80 2.53 3.05
C ASP A 226 -1.92 1.02 3.31
N GLU A 227 -1.69 0.60 4.56
CA GLU A 227 -2.30 -0.58 5.12
C GLU A 227 -2.78 -0.33 6.55
N PHE A 228 -4.00 -0.75 6.82
CA PHE A 228 -4.51 -0.91 8.18
C PHE A 228 -5.66 -1.91 8.14
N GLY A 229 -5.79 -2.74 9.17
CA GLY A 229 -6.82 -3.77 9.15
C GLY A 229 -7.12 -4.42 10.49
N ALA A 230 -8.28 -5.07 10.54
CA ALA A 230 -8.73 -5.95 11.61
C ALA A 230 -9.63 -7.05 11.01
N PRO A 231 -9.88 -8.19 11.69
CA PRO A 231 -10.77 -9.23 11.15
C PRO A 231 -12.19 -8.68 10.87
N MET A 232 -12.74 -8.97 9.69
CA MET A 232 -14.08 -8.53 9.25
C MET A 232 -15.11 -9.67 9.21
N THR A 233 -14.68 -10.93 9.29
CA THR A 233 -15.56 -12.11 9.22
C THR A 233 -15.88 -12.74 10.58
N THR A 234 -15.47 -12.12 11.69
CA THR A 234 -15.58 -12.67 13.06
C THR A 234 -16.86 -12.29 13.80
N GLY A 235 -17.72 -11.46 13.20
CA GLY A 235 -18.97 -10.98 13.82
C GLY A 235 -18.80 -9.77 14.74
N LEU A 236 -17.61 -9.17 14.81
CA LEU A 236 -17.38 -7.92 15.54
C LEU A 236 -18.15 -6.75 14.90
N ASP A 237 -18.79 -5.93 15.74
CA ASP A 237 -19.49 -4.71 15.30
C ASP A 237 -18.66 -3.47 15.61
N TYR A 238 -17.85 -3.05 14.65
CA TYR A 238 -16.98 -1.88 14.79
C TYR A 238 -17.73 -0.54 14.94
N ASN A 239 -19.05 -0.51 14.72
CA ASN A 239 -19.87 0.69 14.95
C ASN A 239 -20.36 0.82 16.39
N LYS A 240 -20.15 -0.19 17.24
CA LYS A 240 -20.52 -0.17 18.66
C LYS A 240 -19.27 -0.22 19.52
N PRO A 241 -19.09 0.74 20.46
CA PRO A 241 -17.97 0.68 21.39
C PRO A 241 -17.99 -0.61 22.22
N ASP A 242 -16.85 -1.28 22.29
CA ASP A 242 -16.60 -2.41 23.17
C ASP A 242 -15.18 -2.26 23.73
N ALA A 243 -15.08 -1.62 24.89
CA ALA A 243 -13.80 -1.33 25.54
C ALA A 243 -13.02 -2.59 25.92
N SER A 244 -13.68 -3.75 25.99
CA SER A 244 -13.05 -5.03 26.29
C SER A 244 -12.38 -5.67 25.07
N ASN A 245 -12.73 -5.23 23.86
CA ASN A 245 -12.23 -5.82 22.63
C ASN A 245 -11.15 -4.95 21.98
N ASN A 246 -9.95 -5.52 21.82
CA ASN A 246 -8.80 -4.84 21.23
C ASN A 246 -9.06 -4.35 19.79
N TYR A 247 -9.66 -5.18 18.93
CA TYR A 247 -9.91 -4.82 17.53
C TYR A 247 -10.97 -3.73 17.41
N VAL A 248 -11.99 -3.72 18.27
CA VAL A 248 -13.00 -2.65 18.31
C VAL A 248 -12.36 -1.33 18.73
N ASN A 249 -11.59 -1.34 19.83
CA ASN A 249 -10.81 -0.18 20.28
C ASN A 249 -9.90 0.34 19.16
N TYR A 250 -9.18 -0.58 18.50
CA TYR A 250 -8.25 -0.29 17.42
C TYR A 250 -8.93 0.40 16.23
N VAL A 251 -9.95 -0.22 15.61
CA VAL A 251 -10.58 0.31 14.39
C VAL A 251 -11.22 1.67 14.65
N GLN A 252 -11.85 1.87 15.81
CA GLN A 252 -12.42 3.15 16.19
C GLN A 252 -11.32 4.20 16.37
N ALA A 253 -10.28 3.90 17.16
CA ALA A 253 -9.17 4.82 17.42
C ALA A 253 -8.45 5.27 16.15
N VAL A 254 -8.06 4.32 15.28
CA VAL A 254 -7.25 4.64 14.09
C VAL A 254 -8.08 5.39 13.06
N THR A 255 -9.33 4.98 12.81
CA THR A 255 -10.15 5.65 11.80
C THR A 255 -10.59 7.05 12.25
N ASP A 256 -10.87 7.27 13.54
CA ASP A 256 -11.13 8.60 14.08
C ASP A 256 -9.90 9.49 14.01
N THR A 257 -8.73 8.94 14.33
CA THR A 257 -7.46 9.67 14.21
C THR A 257 -7.16 10.06 12.77
N PHE A 258 -7.38 9.16 11.79
CA PHE A 258 -7.23 9.50 10.37
C PHE A 258 -8.17 10.64 9.96
N ARG A 259 -9.44 10.61 10.38
CA ARG A 259 -10.39 11.71 10.10
C ARG A 259 -9.94 13.01 10.76
N GLN A 260 -9.53 12.97 12.03
CA GLN A 260 -9.07 14.14 12.79
C GLN A 260 -7.84 14.79 12.13
N LEU A 261 -6.89 13.97 11.68
CA LEU A 261 -5.64 14.42 11.05
C LEU A 261 -5.74 14.63 9.54
N LYS A 262 -6.93 14.41 8.95
CA LYS A 262 -7.20 14.47 7.51
C LYS A 262 -6.26 13.58 6.68
N MET A 263 -6.06 12.35 7.15
CA MET A 263 -5.29 11.35 6.43
C MET A 263 -6.20 10.53 5.52
N GLY A 264 -5.70 10.22 4.33
CA GLY A 264 -6.22 9.15 3.50
C GLY A 264 -5.85 7.79 4.07
N SER A 265 -6.60 6.76 3.70
CA SER A 265 -6.34 5.40 4.15
C SER A 265 -6.70 4.37 3.09
N VAL A 266 -5.98 3.24 3.11
CA VAL A 266 -6.15 2.10 2.20
C VAL A 266 -6.21 0.85 3.08
N TYR A 267 -7.39 0.25 3.16
CA TYR A 267 -7.67 -0.87 4.08
C TYR A 267 -7.00 -2.17 3.61
N TRP A 268 -6.49 -2.97 4.54
CA TRP A 268 -5.86 -4.26 4.26
C TRP A 268 -6.69 -5.47 4.70
N PRO A 269 -6.97 -6.40 3.77
CA PRO A 269 -7.19 -6.18 2.34
C PRO A 269 -8.68 -5.88 2.07
N GLY A 270 -9.00 -5.30 0.92
CA GLY A 270 -10.39 -5.27 0.43
C GLY A 270 -10.78 -6.53 -0.31
N LEU A 271 -9.79 -7.29 -0.80
CA LEU A 271 -10.00 -8.62 -1.37
C LEU A 271 -8.71 -9.43 -1.26
N ARG A 272 -8.78 -10.50 -0.46
CA ARG A 272 -7.85 -11.62 -0.46
C ARG A 272 -8.64 -12.92 -0.27
N THR A 273 -8.40 -13.90 -1.12
CA THR A 273 -9.10 -15.19 -1.08
C THR A 273 -8.79 -15.90 0.24
N ASP A 274 -9.81 -16.48 0.87
CA ASP A 274 -9.73 -17.21 2.14
C ASP A 274 -9.14 -16.41 3.31
N ASP A 275 -9.37 -15.09 3.30
CA ASP A 275 -8.90 -14.18 4.31
C ASP A 275 -9.98 -13.79 5.33
N THR A 276 -9.58 -13.49 6.57
CA THR A 276 -10.52 -13.07 7.61
C THR A 276 -10.72 -11.55 7.68
N TYR A 277 -9.90 -10.75 6.99
CA TYR A 277 -9.96 -9.29 7.01
C TYR A 277 -10.81 -8.73 5.85
N SER A 278 -11.22 -9.55 4.87
CA SER A 278 -12.06 -9.17 3.72
C SER A 278 -13.19 -10.14 3.41
#